data_AF-A0A1C6BZ18-F1
#
_entry.id   AF-A0A1C6BZ18-F1
#
_cell.length_a   1.000
_cell.length_b   1.000
_cell.length_c   1.000
_cell.angle_alpha   90.00
_cell.angle_beta   90.00
_cell.angle_gamma   90.00
#
_symmetry.space_group_name_H-M   'P 1'
#
loop_
_entity.id
_entity.type
_entity.pdbx_description
1 polymer ?
#
loop_
_entity_poly.entity_id
_entity_poly.type
_entity_poly.pdbx_seq_one_letter_code
_entity_poly.pdbx_strand_id
1 'polypeptide(L)'
;MENLTCKGLSAAHRRMLIKCITEEIGSIPEPVEIEFMEPIRRKQYSSLWYGGQIAAIRVHGCVFEVHALGDVYAWLYDKSDRDRELLYVKDKNNSGRFGSDIQPYLKTDHALVAAICRKHNRYWIDMEHNNWWECSVYTPDGVFHDLMWVLDSDHIFAGIREVFCHMDAVLKDLGVPAGNEGSEVSS
;
A
#
# COMPACT_ATOMS: atom_id res chain seq x y z
N MET A 1 -5.52 -3.35 -21.08
CA MET A 1 -4.32 -4.10 -20.68
C MET A 1 -4.77 -5.52 -20.46
N GLU A 2 -4.45 -6.42 -21.39
CA GLU A 2 -5.01 -7.78 -21.43
C GLU A 2 -4.45 -8.67 -20.31
N ASN A 3 -3.23 -8.38 -19.87
CA ASN A 3 -2.50 -9.18 -18.89
C ASN A 3 -2.62 -8.71 -17.43
N LEU A 4 -3.41 -7.67 -17.13
CA LEU A 4 -3.58 -7.21 -15.76
C LEU A 4 -5.04 -7.33 -15.32
N THR A 5 -5.27 -8.17 -14.31
CA THR A 5 -6.55 -8.26 -13.62
C THR A 5 -6.45 -7.54 -12.28
N CYS A 6 -7.42 -6.69 -11.95
CA CYS A 6 -7.53 -6.10 -10.61
C CYS A 6 -8.85 -6.51 -9.94
N LYS A 7 -8.84 -6.76 -8.63
CA LYS A 7 -10.00 -7.05 -7.79
C LYS A 7 -10.01 -6.10 -6.58
N GLY A 8 -11.16 -5.91 -5.94
CA GLY A 8 -11.28 -5.04 -4.76
C GLY A 8 -11.19 -3.52 -5.00
N LEU A 9 -10.98 -3.06 -6.24
CA LEU A 9 -10.92 -1.62 -6.57
C LEU A 9 -12.14 -1.09 -7.31
N SER A 10 -12.48 0.17 -7.02
CA SER A 10 -13.40 0.96 -7.84
C SER A 10 -12.87 1.15 -9.28
N ALA A 11 -13.76 1.39 -10.24
CA ALA A 11 -13.35 1.64 -11.63
C ALA A 11 -12.43 2.86 -11.78
N ALA A 12 -12.59 3.89 -10.95
CA ALA A 12 -11.74 5.08 -10.97
C ALA A 12 -10.33 4.77 -10.45
N HIS A 13 -10.23 4.06 -9.33
CA HIS A 13 -8.94 3.64 -8.76
C HIS A 13 -8.22 2.65 -9.67
N ARG A 14 -8.95 1.72 -10.29
CA ARG A 14 -8.37 0.81 -11.29
C ARG A 14 -7.71 1.57 -12.43
N ARG A 15 -8.39 2.57 -13.00
CA ARG A 15 -7.79 3.41 -14.07
C ARG A 15 -6.54 4.15 -13.60
N MET A 16 -6.57 4.66 -12.37
CA MET A 16 -5.43 5.36 -11.76
C MET A 16 -4.24 4.42 -11.56
N LEU A 17 -4.46 3.23 -10.99
CA LEU A 17 -3.42 2.22 -10.82
C LEU A 17 -2.82 1.77 -12.15
N ILE A 18 -3.67 1.42 -13.13
CA ILE A 18 -3.23 1.04 -14.48
C ILE A 18 -2.35 2.14 -15.06
N LYS A 19 -2.81 3.40 -14.99
CA LYS A 19 -2.05 4.55 -15.48
C LYS A 19 -0.68 4.64 -14.79
N CYS A 20 -0.63 4.58 -13.46
CA CYS A 20 0.61 4.62 -12.69
C CYS A 20 1.60 3.53 -13.11
N ILE A 21 1.13 2.30 -13.33
CA ILE A 21 1.99 1.18 -13.77
C ILE A 21 2.46 1.40 -15.22
N THR A 22 1.57 1.76 -16.14
CA THR A 22 1.91 1.90 -17.57
C THR A 22 2.84 3.06 -17.87
N GLU A 23 2.77 4.16 -17.10
CA GLU A 23 3.60 5.33 -17.34
C GLU A 23 5.10 5.03 -17.18
N GLU A 24 5.45 4.01 -16.38
CA GLU A 24 6.83 3.66 -16.10
C GLU A 24 7.26 2.34 -16.74
N ILE A 25 6.36 1.36 -16.79
CA ILE A 25 6.68 -0.01 -17.24
C ILE A 25 6.21 -0.25 -18.68
N GLY A 26 5.32 0.60 -19.20
CA GLY A 26 4.77 0.50 -20.55
C GLY A 26 3.74 -0.61 -20.69
N SER A 27 4.18 -1.87 -20.65
CA SER A 27 3.34 -3.06 -20.82
C SER A 27 3.73 -4.16 -19.86
N ILE A 28 2.73 -4.89 -19.36
CA ILE A 28 2.94 -6.08 -18.52
C ILE A 28 2.96 -7.31 -19.45
N PRO A 29 4.10 -8.00 -19.58
CA PRO A 29 4.27 -9.06 -20.57
C PRO A 29 3.47 -10.32 -20.23
N GLU A 30 3.20 -10.56 -18.95
CA GLU A 30 2.62 -11.80 -18.46
C GLU A 30 1.38 -11.55 -17.59
N PRO A 31 0.47 -12.53 -17.44
CA PRO A 31 -0.70 -12.37 -16.61
C PRO A 31 -0.35 -12.09 -15.14
N VAL A 32 -0.74 -10.93 -14.65
CA VAL A 32 -0.63 -10.52 -13.25
C VAL A 32 -2.01 -10.22 -12.69
N GLU A 33 -2.30 -10.74 -11.49
CA GLU A 33 -3.50 -10.43 -10.74
C GLU A 33 -3.16 -9.54 -9.54
N ILE A 34 -3.90 -8.45 -9.35
CA ILE A 34 -3.84 -7.62 -8.13
C ILE A 34 -5.18 -7.71 -7.42
N GLU A 35 -5.19 -8.11 -6.17
CA GLU A 35 -6.38 -8.11 -5.32
C GLU A 35 -6.17 -7.16 -4.14
N PHE A 36 -7.11 -6.23 -3.95
CA PHE A 36 -7.13 -5.36 -2.77
C PHE A 36 -8.02 -5.98 -1.70
N MET A 37 -7.46 -6.15 -0.51
CA MET A 37 -8.13 -6.78 0.64
C MET A 37 -9.01 -5.77 1.36
N GLU A 38 -8.66 -4.48 1.27
CA GLU A 38 -9.44 -3.39 1.85
C GLU A 38 -9.86 -2.34 0.81
N PRO A 39 -11.03 -1.69 0.99
CA PRO A 39 -11.46 -0.61 0.12
C PRO A 39 -10.53 0.60 0.20
N ILE A 40 -9.88 0.93 -0.91
CA ILE A 40 -9.12 2.18 -1.03
C ILE A 40 -10.07 3.37 -1.10
N ARG A 41 -9.98 4.28 -0.15
CA ARG A 41 -10.83 5.47 -0.07
C ARG A 41 -10.28 6.59 -0.96
N ARG A 42 -11.18 7.34 -1.59
CA ARG A 42 -10.79 8.43 -2.51
C ARG A 42 -10.01 9.52 -1.75
N LYS A 43 -8.82 9.87 -2.25
CA LYS A 43 -7.88 10.85 -1.67
C LYS A 43 -7.28 10.45 -0.31
N GLN A 44 -7.36 9.18 0.07
CA GLN A 44 -6.76 8.63 1.28
C GLN A 44 -5.85 7.49 0.83
N TYR A 45 -4.65 7.83 0.38
CA TYR A 45 -3.72 6.89 -0.26
C TYR A 45 -2.44 6.67 0.55
N SER A 46 -2.23 7.48 1.59
CA SER A 46 -1.17 7.31 2.59
C SER A 46 -1.31 6.00 3.37
N SER A 47 -0.19 5.34 3.69
CA SER A 47 -0.09 4.22 4.64
C SER A 47 -0.75 4.52 5.98
N LEU A 48 -0.77 5.79 6.39
CA LEU A 48 -1.38 6.24 7.64
C LEU A 48 -2.89 5.97 7.71
N TRP A 49 -3.59 5.82 6.58
CA TRP A 49 -5.02 5.54 6.61
C TRP A 49 -5.36 4.07 6.88
N TYR A 50 -4.37 3.19 6.81
CA TYR A 50 -4.55 1.77 6.70
C TYR A 50 -3.63 1.02 7.68
N GLY A 51 -3.87 -0.28 7.82
CA GLY A 51 -3.00 -1.17 8.57
C GLY A 51 -3.10 -2.58 8.00
N GLY A 52 -1.99 -3.30 8.02
CA GLY A 52 -1.91 -4.69 7.63
C GLY A 52 -1.94 -4.86 6.12
N GLN A 53 -2.38 -6.03 5.66
CA GLN A 53 -2.36 -6.36 4.24
C GLN A 53 -3.39 -5.56 3.46
N ILE A 54 -2.93 -4.79 2.47
CA ILE A 54 -3.80 -3.95 1.64
C ILE A 54 -3.96 -4.53 0.25
N ALA A 55 -2.89 -5.07 -0.34
CA ALA A 55 -2.94 -5.67 -1.66
C ALA A 55 -2.11 -6.96 -1.74
N ALA A 56 -2.55 -7.89 -2.59
CA ALA A 56 -1.77 -9.04 -3.03
C ALA A 56 -1.60 -8.98 -4.55
N ILE A 57 -0.37 -9.15 -5.02
CA ILE A 57 -0.01 -9.19 -6.44
C ILE A 57 0.49 -10.60 -6.74
N ARG A 58 -0.15 -11.29 -7.68
CA ARG A 58 0.10 -12.69 -8.00
C ARG A 58 0.69 -12.83 -9.40
N VAL A 59 1.85 -13.47 -9.48
CA VAL A 59 2.62 -13.74 -10.71
C VAL A 59 3.46 -15.00 -10.51
N HIS A 60 3.56 -15.88 -11.50
CA HIS A 60 4.35 -17.13 -11.42
C HIS A 60 4.10 -18.01 -10.18
N GLY A 61 2.88 -18.03 -9.65
CA GLY A 61 2.56 -18.73 -8.40
C GLY A 61 3.09 -18.04 -7.13
N CYS A 62 3.87 -16.97 -7.26
CA CYS A 62 4.29 -16.11 -6.16
C CYS A 62 3.19 -15.13 -5.76
N VAL A 63 3.28 -14.64 -4.53
CA VAL A 63 2.39 -13.62 -3.96
C VAL A 63 3.21 -12.52 -3.33
N PHE A 64 3.22 -11.35 -3.94
CA PHE A 64 3.76 -10.13 -3.35
C PHE A 64 2.65 -9.46 -2.54
N GLU A 65 2.81 -9.39 -1.24
CA GLU A 65 1.85 -8.73 -0.36
C GLU A 65 2.36 -7.34 0.00
N VAL A 66 1.53 -6.33 -0.20
CA VAL A 66 1.79 -4.94 0.19
C VAL A 66 1.01 -4.63 1.45
N HIS A 67 1.73 -4.22 2.50
CA HIS A 67 1.21 -3.99 3.83
C HIS A 67 1.43 -2.54 4.28
N ALA A 68 0.48 -1.98 5.03
CA ALA A 68 0.72 -0.81 5.87
C ALA A 68 1.22 -1.29 7.24
N LEU A 69 2.53 -1.18 7.49
CA LEU A 69 3.16 -1.66 8.71
C LEU A 69 3.66 -0.51 9.57
N GLY A 70 3.56 -0.70 10.89
CA GLY A 70 4.02 0.26 11.89
C GLY A 70 3.06 0.36 13.08
N ASP A 71 3.50 1.16 14.06
CA ASP A 71 2.68 1.63 15.16
C ASP A 71 2.38 3.11 14.91
N VAL A 72 1.14 3.58 15.12
CA VAL A 72 0.80 5.01 15.00
C VAL A 72 0.36 5.57 16.33
N TYR A 73 1.19 6.43 16.93
CA TYR A 73 0.84 7.15 18.16
C TYR A 73 0.63 8.62 17.82
N ALA A 74 -0.60 9.08 17.94
CA ALA A 74 -0.98 10.41 17.49
C ALA A 74 -2.02 11.07 18.38
N TRP A 75 -1.85 12.38 18.58
CA TRP A 75 -2.81 13.27 19.21
C TRP A 75 -3.34 14.25 18.17
N LEU A 76 -4.65 14.50 18.17
CA LEU A 76 -5.27 15.53 17.35
C LEU A 76 -5.78 16.65 18.25
N TYR A 77 -5.53 17.89 17.84
CA TYR A 77 -5.93 19.09 18.56
C TYR A 77 -6.79 20.00 17.69
N ASP A 78 -7.73 20.72 18.32
CA ASP A 78 -8.52 21.80 17.69
C ASP A 78 -7.93 23.18 18.02
N LYS A 79 -7.33 23.82 17.03
CA LYS A 79 -6.77 25.18 17.14
C LYS A 79 -7.85 26.21 17.49
N SER A 80 -9.09 25.98 17.06
CA SER A 80 -10.18 26.93 17.30
C SER A 80 -10.66 26.92 18.74
N ASP A 81 -10.34 25.87 19.51
CA ASP A 81 -10.69 25.71 20.91
C ASP A 81 -9.43 25.65 21.79
N ARG A 82 -8.54 26.65 21.65
CA ARG A 82 -7.31 26.81 22.45
C ARG A 82 -6.42 25.56 22.50
N ASP A 83 -6.25 24.90 21.34
CA ASP A 83 -5.51 23.65 21.22
C ASP A 83 -6.06 22.53 22.11
N ARG A 84 -7.38 22.45 22.26
CA ARG A 84 -8.04 21.34 22.95
C ARG A 84 -7.72 20.02 22.27
N GLU A 85 -7.30 19.03 23.05
CA GLU A 85 -7.16 17.65 22.61
C GLU A 85 -8.54 17.06 22.25
N LEU A 86 -8.65 16.55 21.02
CA LEU A 86 -9.86 15.92 20.51
C LEU A 86 -9.82 14.40 20.64
N LEU A 87 -8.67 13.80 20.38
CA LEU A 87 -8.45 12.37 20.46
C LEU A 87 -6.96 12.06 20.65
N TYR A 88 -6.74 10.93 21.28
CA TYR A 88 -5.46 10.25 21.35
C TYR A 88 -5.62 8.83 20.81
N VAL A 89 -4.76 8.44 19.87
CA VAL A 89 -4.78 7.11 19.26
C VAL A 89 -3.43 6.43 19.47
N LYS A 90 -3.50 5.21 19.99
CA LYS A 90 -2.44 4.20 19.91
C LYS A 90 -2.91 3.10 18.96
N ASP A 91 -2.53 3.19 17.71
CA ASP A 91 -2.75 2.14 16.73
C ASP A 91 -1.58 1.17 16.77
N LYS A 92 -1.89 -0.11 17.00
CA LYS A 92 -0.93 -1.21 17.12
C LYS A 92 -1.47 -2.42 16.38
N ASN A 93 -0.58 -3.38 16.13
CA ASN A 93 -0.92 -4.63 15.45
C ASN A 93 -1.49 -4.39 14.04
N ASN A 94 -1.01 -3.34 13.38
CA ASN A 94 -1.37 -3.02 12.00
C ASN A 94 -2.90 -2.94 11.79
N SER A 95 -3.65 -2.33 12.71
CA SER A 95 -5.13 -2.38 12.68
C SER A 95 -5.79 -1.33 11.79
N GLY A 96 -5.07 -0.28 11.39
CA GLY A 96 -5.62 0.84 10.61
C GLY A 96 -6.62 1.71 11.40
N ARG A 97 -6.62 1.58 12.73
CA ARG A 97 -7.49 2.33 13.63
C ARG A 97 -7.22 3.83 13.55
N PHE A 98 -5.98 4.27 13.40
CA PHE A 98 -5.67 5.69 13.27
C PHE A 98 -6.43 6.32 12.09
N GLY A 99 -6.38 5.69 10.91
CA GLY A 99 -7.11 6.14 9.74
C GLY A 99 -8.63 6.19 9.94
N SER A 100 -9.20 5.29 10.73
CA SER A 100 -10.62 5.27 11.07
C SER A 100 -11.02 6.36 12.07
N ASP A 101 -10.24 6.52 13.15
CA ASP A 101 -10.51 7.47 14.24
C ASP A 101 -10.30 8.93 13.79
N ILE A 102 -9.36 9.20 12.87
CA ILE A 102 -9.09 10.55 12.35
C ILE A 102 -10.05 10.96 11.22
N GLN A 103 -10.69 9.99 10.57
CA GLN A 103 -11.54 10.20 9.39
C GLN A 103 -12.65 11.25 9.60
N PRO A 104 -13.31 11.37 10.78
CA PRO A 104 -14.32 12.40 11.01
C PRO A 104 -13.78 13.82 10.84
N TYR A 105 -12.50 14.04 11.13
CA TYR A 105 -11.85 15.36 11.17
C TYR A 105 -11.11 15.69 9.87
N LEU A 106 -10.41 14.71 9.31
CA LEU A 106 -9.57 14.88 8.12
C LEU A 106 -10.04 13.90 7.04
N LYS A 107 -10.20 14.40 5.81
CA LYS A 107 -10.82 13.62 4.72
C LYS A 107 -9.85 13.22 3.61
N THR A 108 -8.65 13.78 3.59
CA THR A 108 -7.70 13.61 2.48
C THR A 108 -6.27 13.55 2.98
N ASP A 109 -5.38 12.92 2.20
CA ASP A 109 -3.92 12.94 2.44
C ASP A 109 -3.40 14.36 2.61
N HIS A 110 -3.85 15.30 1.77
CA HIS A 110 -3.46 16.70 1.88
C HIS A 110 -3.87 17.32 3.22
N ALA A 111 -5.08 17.04 3.71
CA ALA A 111 -5.52 17.55 5.01
C ALA A 111 -4.75 16.90 6.17
N LEU A 112 -4.45 15.60 6.06
CA LEU A 112 -3.64 14.85 7.01
C LEU A 112 -2.22 15.41 7.11
N VAL A 113 -1.52 15.52 5.99
CA VAL A 113 -0.18 16.11 5.92
C VAL A 113 -0.19 17.55 6.42
N ALA A 114 -1.19 18.35 6.03
CA ALA A 114 -1.32 19.71 6.53
C ALA A 114 -1.51 19.75 8.05
N ALA A 115 -2.25 18.83 8.65
CA ALA A 115 -2.43 18.77 10.09
C ALA A 115 -1.13 18.37 10.82
N ILE A 116 -0.40 17.38 10.31
CA ILE A 116 0.91 16.95 10.84
C ILE A 116 1.91 18.10 10.75
N CYS A 117 2.00 18.79 9.61
CA CYS A 117 2.88 19.94 9.43
C CYS A 117 2.38 21.23 10.12
N ARG A 118 1.32 21.17 10.94
CA ARG A 118 0.65 22.31 11.59
C ARG A 118 0.16 23.42 10.64
N LYS A 119 0.00 23.13 9.35
CA LYS A 119 -0.50 24.04 8.30
C LYS A 119 -2.01 23.99 8.08
N HIS A 120 -2.70 22.97 8.57
CA HIS A 120 -4.15 22.89 8.48
C HIS A 120 -4.81 24.02 9.29
N ASN A 121 -5.92 24.57 8.79
CA ASN A 121 -6.53 25.78 9.34
C ASN A 121 -7.13 25.59 10.74
N ARG A 122 -7.67 24.41 11.03
CA ARG A 122 -8.38 24.12 12.29
C ARG A 122 -7.70 23.09 13.17
N TYR A 123 -6.97 22.16 12.58
CA TYR A 123 -6.48 20.99 13.30
C TYR A 123 -4.97 20.93 13.22
N TRP A 124 -4.34 20.29 14.20
CA TRP A 124 -2.97 19.82 14.05
C TRP A 124 -2.80 18.49 14.75
N ILE A 125 -1.83 17.72 14.28
CA ILE A 125 -1.51 16.40 14.81
C ILE A 125 -0.10 16.43 15.39
N ASP A 126 0.04 15.92 16.62
CA ASP A 126 1.32 15.49 17.15
C ASP A 126 1.46 13.99 16.89
N MET A 127 2.59 13.56 16.32
CA MET A 127 2.79 12.18 15.87
C MET A 127 4.19 11.72 16.23
N GLU A 128 4.28 10.65 17.02
CA GLU A 128 5.56 10.07 17.46
C GLU A 128 5.99 8.88 16.58
N HIS A 129 5.03 8.10 16.09
CA HIS A 129 5.25 6.92 15.25
C HIS A 129 4.26 6.90 14.08
N ASN A 130 4.66 6.30 12.96
CA ASN A 130 3.88 6.24 11.72
C ASN A 130 3.94 4.85 11.06
N ASN A 131 3.08 4.67 10.05
CA ASN A 131 3.10 3.52 9.16
C ASN A 131 3.88 3.82 7.88
N TRP A 132 4.51 2.80 7.31
CA TRP A 132 5.04 2.81 5.94
C TRP A 132 4.42 1.68 5.12
N TRP A 133 4.60 1.74 3.81
CA TRP A 133 4.28 0.62 2.95
C TRP A 133 5.45 -0.35 2.90
N GLU A 134 5.19 -1.64 3.04
CA GLU A 134 6.21 -2.68 2.98
C GLU A 134 5.73 -3.84 2.11
N CYS A 135 6.65 -4.47 1.38
CA CYS A 135 6.35 -5.62 0.54
C CYS A 135 7.07 -6.89 1.02
N SER A 136 6.31 -7.96 1.20
CA SER A 136 6.81 -9.30 1.47
C SER A 136 6.40 -10.27 0.36
N VAL A 137 7.09 -11.40 0.22
CA VAL A 137 6.80 -12.36 -0.85
C VAL A 137 6.56 -13.77 -0.30
N TYR A 138 5.56 -14.45 -0.85
CA TYR A 138 5.41 -15.89 -0.73
C TYR A 138 5.79 -16.55 -2.06
N THR A 139 6.65 -17.56 -2.02
CA THR A 139 7.00 -18.39 -3.18
C THR A 139 5.90 -19.42 -3.49
N PRO A 140 5.96 -20.12 -4.64
CA PRO A 140 4.90 -21.05 -5.05
C PRO A 140 4.70 -22.24 -4.10
N ASP A 141 5.73 -22.64 -3.36
CA ASP A 141 5.68 -23.67 -2.32
C ASP A 141 5.22 -23.13 -0.95
N GLY A 142 4.91 -21.83 -0.87
CA GLY A 142 4.34 -21.18 0.31
C GLY A 142 5.36 -20.64 1.31
N VAL A 143 6.66 -20.59 0.96
CA VAL A 143 7.69 -20.04 1.84
C VAL A 143 7.59 -18.51 1.89
N PHE A 144 7.60 -17.96 3.11
CA PHE A 144 7.56 -16.53 3.36
C PHE A 144 8.96 -15.91 3.33
N HIS A 145 9.07 -14.78 2.63
CA HIS A 145 10.27 -13.96 2.54
C HIS A 145 9.98 -12.53 2.99
N ASP A 146 10.53 -12.18 4.16
CA ASP A 146 10.59 -10.81 4.66
C ASP A 146 11.76 -10.10 3.97
N LEU A 147 11.48 -9.49 2.82
CA LEU A 147 12.49 -8.82 1.99
C LEU A 147 13.03 -7.54 2.64
N MET A 148 12.50 -7.13 3.80
CA MET A 148 12.73 -5.82 4.42
C MET A 148 12.47 -4.68 3.43
N TRP A 149 11.55 -4.89 2.47
CA TRP A 149 11.34 -4.02 1.33
C TRP A 149 10.33 -2.93 1.67
N VAL A 150 10.85 -1.88 2.32
CA VAL A 150 10.13 -0.62 2.53
C VAL A 150 9.98 0.09 1.19
N LEU A 151 8.74 0.42 0.82
CA LEU A 151 8.44 1.13 -0.43
C LEU A 151 8.62 2.64 -0.24
N ASP A 152 9.21 3.31 -1.22
CA ASP A 152 9.64 4.70 -1.13
C ASP A 152 8.48 5.71 -1.15
N SER A 153 7.32 5.29 -1.67
CA SER A 153 6.16 6.18 -1.81
C SER A 153 5.16 5.99 -0.70
N ASP A 154 4.74 7.09 -0.04
CA ASP A 154 3.57 7.10 0.84
C ASP A 154 2.26 6.76 0.11
N HIS A 155 2.19 6.81 -1.22
CA HIS A 155 0.95 6.63 -1.96
C HIS A 155 0.81 5.18 -2.47
N ILE A 156 -0.21 4.44 -2.00
CA ILE A 156 -0.38 3.00 -2.31
C ILE A 156 -0.21 2.60 -3.78
N PHE A 157 -0.78 3.34 -4.75
CA PHE A 157 -0.60 2.98 -6.17
C PHE A 157 0.81 3.22 -6.70
N ALA A 158 1.54 4.19 -6.16
CA ALA A 158 2.93 4.41 -6.51
C ALA A 158 3.83 3.37 -5.83
N GLY A 159 3.51 2.95 -4.60
CA GLY A 159 4.15 1.79 -3.97
C GLY A 159 3.92 0.49 -4.76
N ILE A 160 2.69 0.19 -5.18
CA ILE A 160 2.43 -0.98 -6.04
C ILE A 160 3.22 -0.87 -7.35
N ARG A 161 3.26 0.30 -7.98
CA ARG A 161 4.08 0.51 -9.18
C ARG A 161 5.55 0.20 -8.92
N GLU A 162 6.11 0.64 -7.80
CA GLU A 162 7.48 0.29 -7.39
C GLU A 162 7.66 -1.22 -7.27
N VAL A 163 6.69 -1.94 -6.69
CA VAL A 163 6.73 -3.41 -6.68
C VAL A 163 6.86 -3.97 -8.09
N PHE A 164 6.07 -3.48 -9.06
CA PHE A 164 6.22 -3.92 -10.45
C PHE A 164 7.58 -3.54 -11.07
N CYS A 165 8.18 -2.42 -10.70
CA CYS A 165 9.51 -2.02 -11.22
C CYS A 165 10.63 -2.97 -10.78
N HIS A 166 10.49 -3.64 -9.64
CA HIS A 166 11.54 -4.49 -9.06
C HIS A 166 11.15 -5.98 -8.99
N MET A 167 9.90 -6.32 -9.34
CA MET A 167 9.34 -7.67 -9.25
C MET A 167 10.21 -8.72 -9.95
N ASP A 168 10.66 -8.45 -11.18
CA ASP A 168 11.46 -9.39 -11.97
C ASP A 168 12.82 -9.69 -11.30
N ALA A 169 13.43 -8.67 -10.68
CA ALA A 169 14.69 -8.84 -9.95
C ALA A 169 14.48 -9.72 -8.71
N VAL A 170 13.40 -9.48 -7.96
CA VAL A 170 13.05 -10.29 -6.79
C VAL A 170 12.75 -11.73 -7.17
N LEU A 171 11.96 -11.96 -8.22
CA LEU A 171 11.65 -13.30 -8.73
C LEU A 171 12.93 -14.06 -9.11
N LYS A 172 13.86 -13.38 -9.80
CA LYS A 172 15.15 -13.94 -10.17
C LYS A 172 16.00 -14.30 -8.95
N ASP A 173 16.07 -13.42 -7.95
CA ASP A 173 16.86 -13.64 -6.73
C ASP A 173 16.29 -14.79 -5.88
N LEU A 174 14.97 -15.00 -5.93
CA LEU A 174 14.29 -16.13 -5.31
C LEU A 174 14.36 -17.42 -6.15
N GLY A 175 14.99 -17.39 -7.33
CA GLY A 175 15.13 -18.56 -8.21
C GLY A 175 13.79 -19.02 -8.82
N VAL A 176 12.81 -18.13 -8.90
CA VAL A 176 11.51 -18.44 -9.50
C VAL A 176 11.67 -18.42 -11.02
N PRO A 177 11.41 -19.53 -11.73
CA PRO A 177 11.54 -19.56 -13.18
C PRO A 177 10.53 -18.58 -13.80
N ALA A 178 11.00 -17.78 -14.77
CA ALA A 178 10.11 -17.01 -15.62
C ALA A 178 9.10 -17.97 -16.26
N GLY A 179 7.85 -17.54 -16.38
CA GLY A 179 6.71 -18.40 -16.74
C GLY A 179 6.78 -18.89 -18.18
N ASN A 180 7.71 -19.81 -18.48
CA ASN A 180 7.80 -20.65 -19.68
C ASN A 180 8.91 -21.73 -19.63
N GLU A 181 9.50 -22.08 -18.48
CA GLU A 181 10.46 -23.21 -18.39
C GLU A 181 9.84 -24.53 -17.87
N GLY A 182 8.56 -24.77 -18.19
CA GLY A 182 7.79 -25.85 -17.56
C GLY A 182 6.80 -26.59 -18.45
N SER A 183 7.18 -26.96 -19.68
CA SER A 183 6.55 -28.09 -20.39
C SER A 183 7.42 -28.66 -21.51
N GLU A 184 8.67 -29.04 -21.20
CA GLU A 184 9.41 -30.00 -22.02
C GLU A 184 10.00 -31.11 -21.14
N VAL A 185 9.16 -32.06 -20.72
CA VAL A 185 9.53 -33.41 -20.24
C VAL A 185 8.25 -34.27 -20.41
N SER A 186 8.15 -35.37 -21.15
CA SER A 186 9.02 -36.17 -22.01
C SER A 186 8.13 -36.93 -23.02
N SER A 187 8.79 -37.48 -24.05
CA SER A 187 8.33 -38.29 -25.19
C SER A 187 7.18 -39.27 -24.98
#